data_AF-A0AA36NF09-F1
#
_entry.id   AF-A0AA36NF09-F1
#
_cell.length_a   1.000
_cell.length_b   1.000
_cell.length_c   1.000
_cell.angle_alpha   90.00
_cell.angle_beta   90.00
_cell.angle_gamma   90.00
#
_symmetry.space_group_name_H-M   'P 1'
#
loop_
_entity.id
_entity.type
_entity.pdbx_description
1 polymer ?
#
loop_
_entity_poly.entity_id
_entity_poly.type
_entity_poly.pdbx_seq_one_letter_code
_entity_poly.pdbx_strand_id
1 'polypeptide(L)'
;MGAHFEVEPCLPQGLRLDPASGCITGHPVEPMEQKYVIKATSTTALLLKVEDPPECDHVSMSINEDFATLLETVTQIEHMLPEPAKIRGSYGDWMIWMVHRAWLDDPALVDLNFSNMHMPPPHMEPRIAPKLVVAMARNTHMENLTLSNSNLQKASGVELAQSLRVNRTLKTVNLECNWLDSNAVRELALAIKDNPGCNIEHLRFSHQKQMGQFFGRPTEEAVGQMMNSNEGIVKLGFECDDAHWRNIIDRALLRNNDFWRKRQAGPDPEALPTPEERPLGRVLLLAPPAEESAKEVLAKYSELCDYLDNNLKMPTTSQLQNCSKNSGRQQLAYAVAAPMIKELRAWMLDRAVGQEITVFDIFGTPANGVLRKWSAEHDHWSVDIWVEEGKRCTFRSSRDPAISVSEAWVQWLRPHAARQIGLPESQAGA
;
A
#
# COMPACT_ATOMS: atom_id res chain seq x y z
N MET A 1 -30.26 14.91 40.78
CA MET A 1 -29.36 16.02 40.41
C MET A 1 -28.34 15.41 39.49
N GLY A 2 -28.58 15.49 38.18
CA GLY A 2 -27.79 14.78 37.16
C GLY A 2 -27.02 15.75 36.30
N ALA A 3 -25.88 15.31 35.78
CA ALA A 3 -25.19 16.02 34.71
C ALA A 3 -26.07 16.04 33.46
N HIS A 4 -26.03 17.15 32.72
CA HIS A 4 -26.69 17.29 31.42
C HIS A 4 -25.67 17.09 30.31
N PHE A 5 -25.98 16.25 29.32
CA PHE A 5 -25.07 15.88 28.24
C PHE A 5 -25.55 16.40 26.89
N GLU A 6 -24.62 16.97 26.12
CA GLU A 6 -24.84 17.47 24.76
C GLU A 6 -23.70 17.01 23.85
N VAL A 7 -23.94 16.89 22.54
CA VAL A 7 -22.95 16.45 21.55
C VAL A 7 -22.87 17.42 20.37
N GLU A 8 -21.65 17.73 19.94
CA GLU A 8 -21.37 18.62 18.81
C GLU A 8 -20.25 18.05 17.92
N PRO A 9 -20.44 17.92 16.60
CA PRO A 9 -21.68 18.16 15.84
C PRO A 9 -22.78 17.13 16.14
N CYS A 10 -23.99 17.32 15.63
CA CYS A 10 -25.10 16.37 15.83
C CYS A 10 -24.70 14.94 15.39
N LEU A 11 -25.11 13.94 16.16
CA LEU A 11 -24.87 12.54 15.81
C LEU A 11 -25.52 12.18 14.46
N PRO A 12 -24.93 11.24 13.70
CA PRO A 12 -25.50 10.74 12.45
C PRO A 12 -26.93 10.23 12.64
N GLN A 13 -27.73 10.30 11.57
CA GLN A 13 -29.09 9.78 11.58
C GLN A 13 -29.09 8.32 12.04
N GLY A 14 -29.94 8.01 13.02
CA GLY A 14 -30.03 6.68 13.62
C GLY A 14 -29.29 6.54 14.95
N LEU A 15 -28.44 7.50 15.34
CA LEU A 15 -27.84 7.60 16.66
C LEU A 15 -28.50 8.72 17.50
N ARG A 16 -28.63 8.50 18.81
CA ARG A 16 -29.22 9.46 19.76
C ARG A 16 -28.43 9.48 21.06
N LEU A 17 -28.15 10.67 21.57
CA LEU A 17 -27.61 10.88 22.91
C LEU A 17 -28.78 11.10 23.89
N ASP A 18 -28.79 10.39 25.01
CA ASP A 18 -29.67 10.70 26.14
C ASP A 18 -29.06 11.85 26.98
N PRO A 19 -29.71 13.03 27.06
CA PRO A 19 -29.18 14.18 27.79
C PRO A 19 -29.04 13.98 29.30
N ALA A 20 -29.71 12.98 29.88
CA ALA A 20 -29.65 12.73 31.32
C ALA A 20 -28.57 11.70 31.71
N SER A 21 -28.26 10.74 30.83
CA SER A 21 -27.31 9.65 31.10
C SER A 21 -26.01 9.73 30.32
N GLY A 22 -25.96 10.52 29.24
CA GLY A 22 -24.81 10.57 28.33
C GLY A 22 -24.69 9.33 27.43
N CYS A 23 -25.67 8.41 27.47
CA CYS A 23 -25.65 7.19 26.67
C CYS A 23 -25.96 7.49 25.20
N ILE A 24 -25.10 7.04 24.29
CA ILE A 24 -25.36 7.07 22.85
C ILE A 24 -25.97 5.72 22.45
N THR A 25 -27.16 5.76 21.85
CA THR A 25 -27.90 4.56 21.44
C THR A 25 -28.35 4.64 19.99
N GLY A 26 -28.57 3.49 19.38
CA GLY A 26 -29.05 3.35 18.00
C GLY A 26 -28.00 2.81 17.03
N HIS A 27 -28.33 2.82 15.75
CA HIS A 27 -27.48 2.34 14.65
C HIS A 27 -27.43 3.43 13.58
N PRO A 28 -26.24 3.92 13.19
CA PRO A 28 -26.14 4.95 12.17
C PRO A 28 -26.63 4.38 10.82
N VAL A 29 -27.43 5.15 10.10
CA VAL A 29 -27.97 4.75 8.78
C VAL A 29 -26.85 4.66 7.74
N GLU A 30 -25.83 5.51 7.86
CA GLU A 30 -24.64 5.50 7.02
C GLU A 30 -23.37 5.56 7.88
N PRO A 31 -22.32 4.79 7.55
CA PRO A 31 -21.05 4.85 8.25
C PRO A 31 -20.35 6.19 8.02
N MET A 32 -19.95 6.87 9.10
CA MET A 32 -19.32 8.18 9.06
C MET A 32 -18.11 8.24 10.00
N GLU A 33 -17.01 8.83 9.54
CA GLU A 33 -15.82 9.11 10.38
C GLU A 33 -15.73 10.62 10.65
N GLN A 34 -16.20 11.04 11.82
CA GLN A 34 -16.18 12.43 12.26
C GLN A 34 -15.81 12.52 13.75
N LYS A 35 -15.13 13.61 14.12
CA LYS A 35 -14.82 13.91 15.53
C LYS A 35 -16.03 14.58 16.19
N TYR A 36 -16.47 14.02 17.31
CA TYR A 36 -17.55 14.54 18.13
C TYR A 36 -17.02 14.99 19.50
N VAL A 37 -17.61 16.05 20.04
CA VAL A 37 -17.34 16.58 21.38
C VAL A 37 -18.59 16.40 22.21
N ILE A 38 -18.50 15.62 23.29
CA ILE A 38 -19.58 15.47 24.27
C ILE A 38 -19.30 16.43 25.43
N LYS A 39 -20.23 17.36 25.68
CA LYS A 39 -20.17 18.31 26.79
C LYS A 39 -21.07 17.81 27.92
N ALA A 40 -20.53 17.74 29.13
CA ALA A 40 -21.29 17.43 30.34
C ALA A 40 -21.34 18.67 31.25
N THR A 41 -22.54 19.13 31.61
CA THR A 41 -22.74 20.27 32.52
C THR A 41 -23.35 19.77 33.84
N SER A 42 -22.68 20.03 34.96
CA SER A 42 -23.19 19.69 36.30
C SER A 42 -23.01 20.86 37.27
N THR A 43 -23.87 20.93 38.27
CA THR A 43 -23.80 21.90 39.38
C THR A 43 -22.85 21.47 40.51
N THR A 44 -22.28 20.25 40.43
CA THR A 44 -21.30 19.69 41.38
C THR A 44 -19.99 19.31 40.70
N ALA A 45 -18.93 19.08 41.48
CA ALA A 45 -17.65 18.61 40.97
C ALA A 45 -17.83 17.29 40.19
N LEU A 46 -17.39 17.27 38.93
CA LEU A 46 -17.45 16.11 38.05
C LEU A 46 -16.22 15.23 38.25
N LEU A 47 -16.42 13.97 38.61
CA LEU A 47 -15.39 12.93 38.53
C LEU A 47 -15.56 12.20 37.20
N LEU A 48 -14.66 12.44 36.25
CA LEU A 48 -14.59 11.69 35.00
C LEU A 48 -13.85 10.38 35.29
N LYS A 49 -14.57 9.27 35.34
CA LYS A 49 -14.00 7.93 35.40
C LYS A 49 -14.38 7.21 34.11
N VAL A 50 -13.40 6.58 33.46
CA VAL A 50 -13.70 5.52 32.50
C VAL A 50 -14.14 4.34 33.36
N GLU A 51 -15.45 4.13 33.47
CA GLU A 51 -15.97 2.93 34.08
C GLU A 51 -15.68 1.76 33.14
N ASP A 52 -15.22 0.65 33.70
CA ASP A 52 -15.17 -0.61 32.98
C ASP A 52 -16.56 -0.85 32.36
N PRO A 53 -16.65 -1.37 31.11
CA PRO A 53 -17.94 -1.66 30.51
C PRO A 53 -18.78 -2.46 31.50
N PRO A 54 -20.06 -2.09 31.70
CA PRO A 54 -20.90 -2.74 32.70
C PRO A 54 -20.77 -4.24 32.53
N GLU A 55 -20.52 -4.96 33.63
CA GLU A 55 -20.43 -6.40 33.58
C GLU A 55 -21.72 -6.90 32.90
N CYS A 56 -21.56 -7.58 31.77
CA CYS A 56 -22.68 -8.15 31.05
C CYS A 56 -23.10 -9.42 31.82
N ASP A 57 -23.58 -9.27 33.04
CA ASP A 57 -23.86 -10.38 33.97
C ASP A 57 -25.06 -11.22 33.53
N HIS A 58 -25.91 -10.62 32.68
CA HIS A 58 -27.08 -11.29 32.12
C HIS A 58 -26.70 -12.13 30.92
N VAL A 59 -26.31 -13.38 31.20
CA VAL A 59 -26.13 -14.43 30.18
C VAL A 59 -27.41 -14.55 29.35
N SER A 60 -27.28 -14.57 28.01
CA SER A 60 -28.41 -14.66 27.08
C SER A 60 -29.03 -16.07 27.01
N MET A 61 -29.44 -16.62 28.15
CA MET A 61 -29.97 -17.99 28.30
C MET A 61 -31.46 -18.13 27.94
N SER A 62 -32.17 -17.02 27.72
CA SER A 62 -33.57 -17.05 27.28
C SER A 62 -33.65 -17.50 25.82
N ILE A 63 -33.69 -18.82 25.64
CA ILE A 63 -33.72 -19.49 24.35
C ILE A 63 -34.98 -20.36 24.29
N ASN A 64 -35.78 -20.17 23.26
CA ASN A 64 -36.90 -21.03 22.93
C ASN A 64 -36.37 -22.26 22.18
N GLU A 65 -36.37 -23.42 22.84
CA GLU A 65 -35.84 -24.66 22.27
C GLU A 65 -36.61 -25.15 21.04
N ASP A 66 -37.91 -24.90 20.94
CA ASP A 66 -38.69 -25.27 19.75
C ASP A 66 -38.23 -24.43 18.55
N PHE A 67 -38.04 -23.12 18.77
CA PHE A 67 -37.50 -22.21 17.76
C PHE A 67 -36.09 -22.61 17.34
N ALA A 68 -35.19 -22.84 18.31
CA ALA A 68 -33.81 -23.18 18.04
C ALA A 68 -33.66 -24.54 17.35
N THR A 69 -34.47 -25.53 17.72
CA THR A 69 -34.49 -26.84 17.05
C THR A 69 -35.02 -26.73 15.63
N LEU A 70 -36.11 -25.99 15.41
CA LEU A 70 -36.64 -25.74 14.07
C LEU A 70 -35.60 -25.03 13.19
N LEU A 71 -34.92 -24.04 13.74
CA LEU A 71 -33.89 -23.28 13.06
C LEU A 71 -32.71 -24.16 12.59
N GLU A 72 -32.26 -25.11 13.40
CA GLU A 72 -31.21 -26.06 13.00
C GLU A 72 -31.59 -26.94 11.79
N THR A 73 -32.88 -27.13 11.52
CA THR A 73 -33.34 -27.90 10.35
C THR A 73 -33.23 -27.11 9.04
N VAL A 74 -33.06 -25.79 9.12
CA VAL A 74 -32.92 -24.92 7.96
C VAL A 74 -31.51 -25.09 7.36
N THR A 75 -31.45 -25.37 6.06
CA THR A 75 -30.19 -25.61 5.33
C THR A 75 -29.96 -24.64 4.17
N GLN A 76 -30.95 -23.80 3.88
CA GLN A 76 -30.94 -22.82 2.79
C GLN A 76 -31.48 -21.49 3.31
N ILE A 77 -30.85 -20.38 2.92
CA ILE A 77 -31.21 -19.04 3.39
C ILE A 77 -32.63 -18.63 2.99
N GLU A 78 -33.16 -19.17 1.89
CA GLU A 78 -34.52 -18.90 1.41
C GLU A 78 -35.61 -19.40 2.38
N HIS A 79 -35.29 -20.42 3.18
CA HIS A 79 -36.19 -21.01 4.17
C HIS A 79 -35.98 -20.45 5.58
N MET A 80 -35.26 -19.34 5.70
CA MET A 80 -34.93 -18.74 6.98
C MET A 80 -36.19 -18.32 7.74
N LEU A 81 -36.22 -18.61 9.05
CA LEU A 81 -37.31 -18.19 9.92
C LEU A 81 -37.34 -16.66 10.05
N PRO A 82 -38.51 -16.05 10.36
CA PRO A 82 -38.60 -14.63 10.64
C PRO A 82 -37.64 -14.19 11.75
N GLU A 83 -37.11 -12.96 11.64
CA GLU A 83 -36.21 -12.41 12.66
C GLU A 83 -36.93 -12.33 14.02
N PRO A 84 -36.38 -12.97 15.08
CA PRO A 84 -36.94 -12.87 16.42
C PRO A 84 -36.65 -11.48 17.03
N ALA A 85 -37.47 -11.07 18.00
CA ALA A 85 -37.31 -9.77 18.63
C ALA A 85 -35.97 -9.63 19.37
N LYS A 86 -35.22 -8.56 19.08
CA LYS A 86 -33.99 -8.22 19.78
C LYS A 86 -34.29 -7.54 21.13
N ILE A 87 -34.46 -8.35 22.17
CA ILE A 87 -34.84 -7.88 23.51
C ILE A 87 -33.61 -7.78 24.41
N ARG A 88 -33.41 -6.61 25.03
CA ARG A 88 -32.30 -6.38 25.96
C ARG A 88 -32.34 -7.37 27.13
N GLY A 89 -31.25 -8.09 27.35
CA GLY A 89 -31.14 -9.10 28.42
C GLY A 89 -31.70 -10.47 28.06
N SER A 90 -32.24 -10.64 26.85
CA SER A 90 -32.82 -11.90 26.35
C SER A 90 -32.47 -12.07 24.86
N TYR A 91 -31.18 -12.03 24.54
CA TYR A 91 -30.71 -12.08 23.15
C TYR A 91 -30.62 -13.50 22.58
N GLY A 92 -30.95 -14.55 23.34
CA GLY A 92 -30.69 -15.96 22.98
C GLY A 92 -31.23 -16.36 21.60
N ASP A 93 -32.53 -16.23 21.39
CA ASP A 93 -33.17 -16.56 20.11
C ASP A 93 -32.58 -15.74 18.94
N TRP A 94 -32.38 -14.43 19.15
CA TRP A 94 -31.80 -13.55 18.15
C TRP A 94 -30.33 -13.90 17.82
N MET A 95 -29.54 -14.29 18.81
CA MET A 95 -28.17 -14.76 18.61
C MET A 95 -28.14 -16.04 17.78
N ILE A 96 -28.95 -17.06 18.11
CA ILE A 96 -28.99 -18.31 17.33
C ILE A 96 -29.41 -18.00 15.90
N TRP A 97 -30.42 -17.15 15.70
CA TRP A 97 -30.86 -16.71 14.37
C TRP A 97 -29.74 -16.03 13.57
N MET A 98 -29.02 -15.08 14.17
CA MET A 98 -27.89 -14.40 13.53
C MET A 98 -26.73 -15.35 13.20
N VAL A 99 -26.38 -16.23 14.14
CA VAL A 99 -25.32 -17.24 13.92
C VAL A 99 -25.72 -18.22 12.82
N HIS A 100 -27.00 -18.60 12.75
CA HIS A 100 -27.47 -19.49 11.70
C HIS A 100 -27.43 -18.85 10.32
N ARG A 101 -27.74 -17.55 10.19
CA ARG A 101 -27.51 -16.79 8.94
C ARG A 101 -26.05 -16.78 8.52
N ALA A 102 -25.14 -16.53 9.47
CA ALA A 102 -23.70 -16.59 9.22
C ALA A 102 -23.25 -17.99 8.76
N TRP A 103 -23.82 -19.05 9.35
CA TRP A 103 -23.56 -20.45 8.99
C TRP A 103 -24.05 -20.82 7.60
N LEU A 104 -25.19 -20.28 7.18
CA LEU A 104 -25.77 -20.47 5.84
C LEU A 104 -25.12 -19.57 4.77
N ASP A 105 -24.11 -18.79 5.14
CA ASP A 105 -23.43 -17.82 4.27
C ASP A 105 -24.40 -16.84 3.61
N ASP A 106 -25.27 -16.23 4.42
CA ASP A 106 -26.25 -15.25 3.94
C ASP A 106 -25.56 -14.05 3.27
N PRO A 107 -25.81 -13.78 1.96
CA PRO A 107 -25.19 -12.66 1.25
C PRO A 107 -25.60 -11.29 1.77
N ALA A 108 -26.72 -11.19 2.49
CA ALA A 108 -27.17 -9.94 3.11
C ALA A 108 -26.52 -9.70 4.49
N LEU A 109 -25.84 -10.69 5.08
CA LEU A 109 -25.17 -10.56 6.37
C LEU A 109 -23.71 -10.16 6.17
N VAL A 110 -23.46 -8.85 6.13
CA VAL A 110 -22.11 -8.29 6.00
C VAL A 110 -21.48 -7.98 7.38
N ASP A 111 -22.32 -7.62 8.36
CA ASP A 111 -21.90 -7.20 9.70
C ASP A 111 -22.61 -8.00 10.78
N LEU A 112 -21.83 -8.65 11.66
CA LEU A 112 -22.33 -9.31 12.86
C LEU A 112 -21.71 -8.65 14.09
N ASN A 113 -22.58 -8.09 14.94
CA ASN A 113 -22.17 -7.36 16.12
C ASN A 113 -22.91 -7.83 17.38
N PHE A 114 -22.19 -8.52 18.27
CA PHE A 114 -22.66 -8.96 19.59
C PHE A 114 -22.05 -8.13 20.74
N SER A 115 -21.59 -6.91 20.47
CA SER A 115 -20.94 -6.08 21.48
C SER A 115 -21.82 -5.90 22.72
N ASN A 116 -21.26 -6.17 23.90
CA ASN A 116 -21.96 -6.13 25.19
C ASN A 116 -23.19 -7.05 25.26
N MET A 117 -23.21 -8.13 24.48
CA MET A 117 -24.20 -9.19 24.57
C MET A 117 -23.50 -10.47 24.98
N HIS A 118 -23.75 -10.92 26.22
CA HIS A 118 -23.09 -12.08 26.78
C HIS A 118 -23.62 -13.36 26.11
N MET A 119 -22.80 -13.97 25.25
CA MET A 119 -23.07 -15.27 24.67
C MET A 119 -23.13 -16.33 25.77
N PRO A 120 -24.08 -17.27 25.74
CA PRO A 120 -24.09 -18.40 26.63
C PRO A 120 -22.80 -19.23 26.55
N PRO A 121 -22.41 -19.93 27.63
CA PRO A 121 -21.24 -20.80 27.61
C PRO A 121 -21.33 -21.88 26.51
N PRO A 122 -20.22 -22.18 25.80
CA PRO A 122 -20.20 -23.15 24.70
C PRO A 122 -20.76 -24.54 25.01
N HIS A 123 -20.60 -25.02 26.25
CA HIS A 123 -21.07 -26.34 26.68
C HIS A 123 -22.58 -26.37 26.98
N MET A 124 -23.19 -25.20 27.20
CA MET A 124 -24.63 -25.07 27.41
C MET A 124 -25.37 -24.80 26.10
N GLU A 125 -24.74 -24.01 25.21
CA GLU A 125 -25.34 -23.61 23.94
C GLU A 125 -24.31 -23.66 22.80
N PRO A 126 -24.20 -24.81 22.09
CA PRO A 126 -23.26 -24.96 20.99
C PRO A 126 -23.68 -24.20 19.72
N ARG A 127 -24.97 -23.79 19.61
CA ARG A 127 -25.52 -23.15 18.40
C ARG A 127 -25.12 -21.67 18.27
N ILE A 128 -24.46 -21.08 19.28
CA ILE A 128 -23.99 -19.69 19.26
C ILE A 128 -22.48 -19.62 19.01
N ALA A 129 -21.63 -19.58 20.04
CA ALA A 129 -20.20 -19.29 19.84
C ALA A 129 -19.46 -20.37 19.02
N PRO A 130 -19.59 -21.69 19.32
CA PRO A 130 -18.92 -22.74 18.52
C PRO A 130 -19.38 -22.75 17.06
N LYS A 131 -20.70 -22.68 16.83
CA LYS A 131 -21.24 -22.64 15.47
C LYS A 131 -20.79 -21.39 14.71
N LEU A 132 -20.75 -20.23 15.35
CA LEU A 132 -20.31 -18.97 14.75
C LEU A 132 -18.85 -19.03 14.32
N VAL A 133 -17.94 -19.47 15.20
CA VAL A 133 -16.51 -19.49 14.87
C VAL A 133 -16.21 -20.47 13.74
N VAL A 134 -16.90 -21.62 13.68
CA VAL A 134 -16.77 -22.58 12.58
C VAL A 134 -17.38 -22.05 11.28
N ALA A 135 -18.48 -21.29 11.34
CA ALA A 135 -19.09 -20.66 10.16
C ALA A 135 -18.09 -19.76 9.42
N MET A 136 -17.22 -19.05 10.15
CA MET A 136 -16.26 -18.12 9.55
C MET A 136 -15.27 -18.80 8.58
N ALA A 137 -15.03 -20.11 8.70
CA ALA A 137 -14.12 -20.81 7.79
C ALA A 137 -14.63 -20.83 6.33
N ARG A 138 -15.95 -20.86 6.14
CA ARG A 138 -16.59 -21.00 4.82
C ARG A 138 -17.37 -19.76 4.39
N ASN A 139 -17.59 -18.82 5.29
CA ASN A 139 -18.37 -17.62 5.01
C ASN A 139 -17.62 -16.73 4.01
N THR A 140 -18.33 -16.29 2.97
CA THR A 140 -17.79 -15.51 1.84
C THR A 140 -18.34 -14.09 1.75
N HIS A 141 -19.26 -13.71 2.64
CA HIS A 141 -19.97 -12.43 2.56
C HIS A 141 -19.73 -11.52 3.75
N MET A 142 -19.45 -12.06 4.93
CA MET A 142 -19.21 -11.28 6.13
C MET A 142 -17.86 -10.57 6.06
N GLU A 143 -17.90 -9.27 6.35
CA GLU A 143 -16.72 -8.40 6.41
C GLU A 143 -16.41 -7.98 7.86
N ASN A 144 -17.42 -7.87 8.72
CA ASN A 144 -17.26 -7.37 10.09
C ASN A 144 -17.76 -8.38 11.14
N LEU A 145 -16.86 -8.78 12.03
CA LEU A 145 -17.15 -9.62 13.20
C LEU A 145 -16.77 -8.87 14.48
N THR A 146 -17.79 -8.36 15.19
CA THR A 146 -17.60 -7.60 16.43
C THR A 146 -18.19 -8.37 17.62
N LEU A 147 -17.31 -8.88 18.48
CA LEU A 147 -17.65 -9.68 19.67
C LEU A 147 -17.11 -9.03 20.96
N SER A 148 -17.02 -7.71 21.02
CA SER A 148 -16.45 -7.02 22.19
C SER A 148 -17.30 -7.24 23.44
N ASN A 149 -16.69 -7.70 24.54
CA ASN A 149 -17.40 -8.01 25.79
C ASN A 149 -18.60 -8.96 25.57
N SER A 150 -18.41 -10.02 24.78
CA SER A 150 -19.49 -10.96 24.38
C SER A 150 -19.33 -12.35 24.99
N ASN A 151 -18.41 -12.56 25.93
CA ASN A 151 -18.12 -13.86 26.54
C ASN A 151 -17.55 -14.91 25.56
N LEU A 152 -16.74 -14.49 24.59
CA LEU A 152 -15.96 -15.44 23.80
C LEU A 152 -14.90 -16.12 24.68
N GLN A 153 -14.96 -17.44 24.78
CA GLN A 153 -14.07 -18.21 25.65
C GLN A 153 -12.84 -18.74 24.90
N LYS A 154 -11.75 -19.01 25.63
CA LYS A 154 -10.48 -19.52 25.09
C LYS A 154 -10.60 -20.66 24.08
N ALA A 155 -11.50 -21.64 24.29
CA ALA A 155 -11.69 -22.76 23.36
C ALA A 155 -12.22 -22.27 22.00
N SER A 156 -13.27 -21.45 22.01
CA SER A 156 -13.82 -20.82 20.80
C SER A 156 -12.84 -19.86 20.14
N GLY A 157 -11.92 -19.24 20.89
CA GLY A 157 -10.83 -18.42 20.34
C GLY A 157 -9.84 -19.24 19.49
N VAL A 158 -9.49 -20.45 19.94
CA VAL A 158 -8.64 -21.38 19.18
C VAL A 158 -9.37 -21.90 17.94
N GLU A 159 -10.66 -22.23 18.06
CA GLU A 159 -11.48 -22.63 16.91
C GLU A 159 -11.61 -21.50 15.88
N LEU A 160 -11.79 -20.25 16.34
CA LEU A 160 -11.80 -19.09 15.46
C LEU A 160 -10.47 -18.94 14.71
N ALA A 161 -9.33 -19.20 15.37
CA ALA A 161 -8.03 -19.21 14.70
C ALA A 161 -7.98 -20.22 13.55
N GLN A 162 -8.54 -21.43 13.74
CA GLN A 162 -8.61 -22.42 12.66
C GLN A 162 -9.40 -21.91 11.46
N SER A 163 -10.52 -21.22 11.71
CA SER A 163 -11.32 -20.59 10.65
C SER A 163 -10.60 -19.43 9.95
N LEU A 164 -9.89 -18.58 10.70
CA LEU A 164 -9.13 -17.45 10.14
C LEU A 164 -7.93 -17.89 9.30
N ARG A 165 -7.47 -19.14 9.45
CA ARG A 165 -6.41 -19.72 8.60
C ARG A 165 -6.85 -19.87 7.13
N VAL A 166 -8.16 -19.92 6.87
CA VAL A 166 -8.72 -20.09 5.52
C VAL A 166 -9.64 -18.96 5.08
N ASN A 167 -10.24 -18.20 6.01
CA ASN A 167 -11.14 -17.09 5.68
C ASN A 167 -10.41 -15.99 4.89
N ARG A 168 -11.06 -15.42 3.89
CA ARG A 168 -10.51 -14.36 3.03
C ARG A 168 -11.43 -13.14 2.91
N THR A 169 -12.43 -13.03 3.77
CA THR A 169 -13.53 -12.06 3.59
C THR A 169 -13.61 -11.06 4.72
N LEU A 170 -13.30 -11.48 5.93
CA LEU A 170 -13.30 -10.61 7.10
C LEU A 170 -12.25 -9.50 6.94
N LYS A 171 -12.70 -8.27 7.14
CA LYS A 171 -11.90 -7.04 7.18
C LYS A 171 -11.76 -6.52 8.62
N THR A 172 -12.80 -6.65 9.42
CA THR A 172 -12.82 -6.19 10.81
C THR A 172 -13.11 -7.35 11.76
N VAL A 173 -12.21 -7.58 12.71
CA VAL A 173 -12.37 -8.58 13.78
C VAL A 173 -12.06 -7.90 15.11
N ASN A 174 -13.10 -7.71 15.94
CA ASN A 174 -12.95 -7.15 17.28
C ASN A 174 -13.37 -8.17 18.35
N LEU A 175 -12.41 -8.60 19.16
CA LEU A 175 -12.54 -9.59 20.22
C LEU A 175 -12.16 -9.01 21.60
N GLU A 176 -12.14 -7.69 21.76
CA GLU A 176 -11.78 -7.02 23.02
C GLU A 176 -12.67 -7.45 24.20
N CYS A 177 -12.15 -7.39 25.42
CA CYS A 177 -12.93 -7.62 26.65
C CYS A 177 -13.59 -9.02 26.78
N ASN A 178 -12.98 -10.05 26.19
CA ASN A 178 -13.45 -11.44 26.27
C ASN A 178 -12.61 -12.30 27.23
N TRP A 179 -12.74 -13.63 27.18
CA TRP A 179 -12.01 -14.57 28.03
C TRP A 179 -10.96 -15.37 27.24
N LEU A 180 -10.27 -14.71 26.31
CA LEU A 180 -9.17 -15.32 25.55
C LEU A 180 -7.90 -15.32 26.39
N ASP A 181 -7.23 -16.48 26.47
CA ASP A 181 -5.92 -16.59 27.10
C ASP A 181 -4.77 -16.36 26.10
N SER A 182 -3.54 -16.33 26.60
CA SER A 182 -2.33 -16.19 25.77
C SER A 182 -2.26 -17.20 24.62
N ASN A 183 -2.71 -18.44 24.85
CA ASN A 183 -2.69 -19.47 23.82
C ASN A 183 -3.68 -19.15 22.70
N ALA A 184 -4.92 -18.78 23.03
CA ALA A 184 -5.93 -18.41 22.03
C ALA A 184 -5.47 -17.22 21.18
N VAL A 185 -4.93 -16.16 21.79
CA VAL A 185 -4.41 -14.98 21.06
C VAL A 185 -3.21 -15.35 20.19
N ARG A 186 -2.30 -16.18 20.69
CA ARG A 186 -1.15 -16.69 19.93
C ARG A 186 -1.60 -17.48 18.70
N GLU A 187 -2.57 -18.38 18.85
CA GLU A 187 -3.09 -19.17 17.72
C GLU A 187 -3.81 -18.28 16.69
N LEU A 188 -4.57 -17.27 17.12
CA LEU A 188 -5.16 -16.27 16.21
C LEU A 188 -4.08 -15.56 15.38
N ALA A 189 -3.00 -15.11 16.01
CA ALA A 189 -1.91 -14.44 15.31
C ALA A 189 -1.20 -15.35 14.31
N LEU A 190 -0.91 -16.60 14.69
CA LEU A 190 -0.30 -17.59 13.80
C LEU A 190 -1.21 -17.96 12.62
N ALA A 191 -2.52 -18.12 12.85
CA ALA A 191 -3.46 -18.41 11.79
C ALA A 191 -3.53 -17.30 10.73
N ILE A 192 -3.53 -16.04 11.18
CA ILE A 192 -3.51 -14.87 10.29
C ILE A 192 -2.20 -14.78 9.51
N LYS A 193 -1.07 -15.00 10.19
CA LYS A 193 0.26 -15.03 9.57
C LYS A 193 0.35 -16.09 8.46
N ASP A 194 -0.21 -17.27 8.71
CA ASP A 194 -0.15 -18.42 7.79
C ASP A 194 -1.22 -18.34 6.68
N ASN A 195 -2.04 -17.29 6.65
CA ASN A 195 -3.08 -17.10 5.64
C ASN A 195 -2.68 -15.98 4.66
N PRO A 196 -2.14 -16.32 3.47
CA PRO A 196 -1.73 -15.34 2.47
C PRO A 196 -2.91 -14.58 1.82
N GLY A 197 -4.14 -15.08 1.97
CA GLY A 197 -5.36 -14.44 1.46
C GLY A 197 -6.11 -13.65 2.52
N CYS A 198 -5.52 -13.43 3.70
CA CYS A 198 -6.16 -12.69 4.78
C CYS A 198 -6.39 -11.23 4.39
N ASN A 199 -7.64 -10.77 4.48
CA ASN A 199 -8.06 -9.41 4.15
C ASN A 199 -8.38 -8.56 5.40
N ILE A 200 -7.96 -9.01 6.59
CA ILE A 200 -8.19 -8.27 7.83
C ILE A 200 -7.39 -6.97 7.82
N GLU A 201 -8.10 -5.85 7.98
CA GLU A 201 -7.57 -4.49 8.08
C GLU A 201 -7.59 -3.99 9.54
N HIS A 202 -8.60 -4.41 10.30
CA HIS A 202 -8.83 -3.99 11.69
C HIS A 202 -8.91 -5.22 12.59
N LEU A 203 -7.93 -5.38 13.48
CA LEU A 203 -7.83 -6.54 14.37
C LEU A 203 -7.66 -6.08 15.81
N ARG A 204 -8.53 -6.51 16.73
CA ARG A 204 -8.43 -6.14 18.15
C ARG A 204 -8.70 -7.32 19.06
N PHE A 205 -7.86 -7.51 20.06
CA PHE A 205 -8.02 -8.55 21.08
C PHE A 205 -7.42 -8.12 22.44
N SER A 206 -7.28 -6.82 22.69
CA SER A 206 -6.85 -6.25 23.97
C SER A 206 -7.87 -6.49 25.10
N HIS A 207 -7.42 -6.20 26.34
CA HIS A 207 -8.26 -6.16 27.55
C HIS A 207 -9.01 -7.47 27.87
N GLN A 208 -8.38 -8.62 27.66
CA GLN A 208 -9.01 -9.91 27.99
C GLN A 208 -9.18 -10.06 29.51
N LYS A 209 -10.33 -10.59 29.92
CA LYS A 209 -10.68 -10.89 31.31
C LYS A 209 -9.74 -11.94 31.86
N GLN A 210 -9.35 -11.77 33.12
CA GLN A 210 -8.39 -12.63 33.84
C GLN A 210 -7.00 -12.70 33.20
N MET A 211 -6.71 -11.91 32.17
CA MET A 211 -5.37 -11.68 31.65
C MET A 211 -4.84 -10.35 32.18
N GLY A 212 -3.54 -10.28 32.38
CA GLY A 212 -2.87 -9.00 32.63
C GLY A 212 -2.86 -8.13 31.37
N GLN A 213 -2.17 -7.01 31.46
CA GLN A 213 -1.96 -6.11 30.32
C GLN A 213 -1.28 -6.81 29.13
N PHE A 214 -0.40 -7.78 29.40
CA PHE A 214 0.42 -8.46 28.41
C PHE A 214 0.12 -9.97 28.38
N PHE A 215 0.23 -10.57 27.19
CA PHE A 215 0.00 -12.00 26.96
C PHE A 215 1.27 -12.86 27.07
N GLY A 216 2.40 -12.25 27.41
CA GLY A 216 3.70 -12.90 27.52
C GLY A 216 4.44 -13.07 26.18
N ARG A 217 5.76 -13.24 26.28
CA ARG A 217 6.70 -13.24 25.14
C ARG A 217 6.31 -14.16 23.97
N PRO A 218 5.85 -15.41 24.17
CA PRO A 218 5.50 -16.28 23.04
C PRO A 218 4.33 -15.74 22.21
N THR A 219 3.40 -15.04 22.84
CA THR A 219 2.25 -14.41 22.17
C THR A 219 2.69 -13.15 21.44
N GLU A 220 3.52 -12.32 22.08
CA GLU A 220 4.10 -11.12 21.48
C GLU A 220 4.95 -11.45 20.25
N GLU A 221 5.75 -12.52 20.31
CA GLU A 221 6.49 -13.03 19.16
C GLU A 221 5.56 -13.41 18.01
N ALA A 222 4.48 -14.15 18.28
CA ALA A 222 3.53 -14.54 17.25
C ALA A 222 2.84 -13.33 16.60
N VAL A 223 2.42 -12.34 17.40
CA VAL A 223 1.82 -11.09 16.89
C VAL A 223 2.85 -10.27 16.09
N GLY A 224 4.09 -10.18 16.58
CA GLY A 224 5.18 -9.50 15.87
C GLY A 224 5.49 -10.15 14.52
N GLN A 225 5.57 -11.48 14.48
CA GLN A 225 5.75 -12.23 13.22
C GLN A 225 4.56 -12.05 12.26
N MET A 226 3.33 -12.09 12.78
CA MET A 226 2.11 -11.82 12.00
C MET A 226 2.18 -10.44 11.34
N MET A 227 2.49 -9.39 12.12
CA MET A 227 2.57 -8.02 11.61
C MET A 227 3.71 -7.83 10.61
N ASN A 228 4.85 -8.49 10.82
CA ASN A 228 5.97 -8.41 9.88
C ASN A 228 5.60 -8.96 8.49
N SER A 229 4.89 -10.09 8.45
CA SER A 229 4.47 -10.76 7.21
C SER A 229 3.19 -10.19 6.58
N ASN A 230 2.27 -9.66 7.38
CA ASN A 230 0.97 -9.16 6.90
C ASN A 230 1.04 -7.67 6.50
N GLU A 231 0.57 -7.35 5.30
CA GLU A 231 0.58 -5.98 4.76
C GLU A 231 -0.79 -5.27 4.81
N GLY A 232 -1.85 -5.97 5.25
CA GLY A 232 -3.23 -5.49 5.25
C GLY A 232 -3.68 -4.85 6.56
N ILE A 233 -3.18 -5.31 7.71
CA ILE A 233 -3.63 -4.83 9.02
C ILE A 233 -3.12 -3.39 9.24
N VAL A 234 -4.05 -2.44 9.29
CA VAL A 234 -3.79 -1.00 9.48
C VAL A 234 -4.11 -0.51 10.88
N LYS A 235 -5.00 -1.21 11.61
CA LYS A 235 -5.31 -0.93 13.02
C LYS A 235 -5.21 -2.23 13.82
N LEU A 236 -4.30 -2.27 14.78
CA LEU A 236 -4.11 -3.38 15.70
C LEU A 236 -4.41 -2.95 17.14
N GLY A 237 -5.33 -3.63 17.81
CA GLY A 237 -5.56 -3.54 19.25
C GLY A 237 -4.82 -4.65 19.98
N PHE A 238 -3.56 -4.38 20.33
CA PHE A 238 -2.66 -5.27 21.09
C PHE A 238 -1.61 -4.45 21.84
N GLU A 239 -1.31 -4.83 23.08
CA GLU A 239 -0.27 -4.21 23.89
C GLU A 239 0.95 -5.15 24.01
N CYS A 240 2.15 -4.62 23.74
CA CYS A 240 3.39 -5.39 23.66
C CYS A 240 4.46 -4.84 24.63
N ASP A 241 4.93 -5.67 25.55
CA ASP A 241 5.96 -5.33 26.54
C ASP A 241 7.38 -5.51 25.98
N ASP A 242 7.61 -6.51 25.12
CA ASP A 242 8.92 -6.68 24.49
C ASP A 242 9.21 -5.54 23.50
N ALA A 243 10.33 -4.84 23.72
CA ALA A 243 10.74 -3.70 22.91
C ALA A 243 11.11 -4.07 21.46
N HIS A 244 11.63 -5.27 21.23
CA HIS A 244 11.93 -5.73 19.87
C HIS A 244 10.64 -5.91 19.06
N TRP A 245 9.67 -6.64 19.63
CA TRP A 245 8.41 -6.93 18.94
C TRP A 245 7.54 -5.69 18.77
N ARG A 246 7.50 -4.79 19.77
CA ARG A 246 6.80 -3.51 19.65
C ARG A 246 7.31 -2.69 18.47
N ASN A 247 8.63 -2.55 18.33
CA ASN A 247 9.23 -1.83 17.22
C ASN A 247 8.91 -2.45 15.85
N ILE A 248 8.80 -3.79 15.77
CA ILE A 248 8.40 -4.49 14.54
C ILE A 248 6.93 -4.19 14.22
N ILE A 249 6.05 -4.29 15.22
CA ILE A 249 4.61 -4.02 15.08
C ILE A 249 4.40 -2.57 14.62
N ASP A 250 5.06 -1.59 15.24
CA ASP A 250 4.93 -0.17 14.91
C ASP A 250 5.38 0.12 13.46
N ARG A 251 6.51 -0.46 13.04
CA ARG A 251 7.01 -0.33 11.66
C ARG A 251 6.05 -0.97 10.65
N ALA A 252 5.51 -2.13 10.97
CA ALA A 252 4.53 -2.80 10.13
C ALA A 252 3.25 -1.97 10.00
N LEU A 253 2.73 -1.41 11.09
CA LEU A 253 1.56 -0.52 11.07
C LEU A 253 1.80 0.72 10.21
N LEU A 254 2.97 1.36 10.33
CA LEU A 254 3.33 2.51 9.47
C LEU A 254 3.35 2.12 7.99
N ARG A 255 4.05 1.03 7.65
CA ARG A 255 4.11 0.48 6.28
C ARG A 255 2.71 0.21 5.73
N ASN A 256 1.88 -0.50 6.48
CA ASN A 256 0.55 -0.92 6.06
C ASN A 256 -0.39 0.29 5.89
N ASN A 257 -0.33 1.27 6.79
CA ASN A 257 -1.09 2.52 6.66
C ASN A 257 -0.66 3.31 5.42
N ASP A 258 0.63 3.35 5.09
CA ASP A 258 1.10 4.00 3.86
C ASP A 258 0.62 3.27 2.59
N PHE A 259 0.60 1.94 2.58
CA PHE A 259 -0.02 1.17 1.50
C PHE A 259 -1.52 1.43 1.39
N TRP A 260 -2.23 1.48 2.51
CA TRP A 260 -3.66 1.79 2.53
C TRP A 260 -3.94 3.19 1.97
N ARG A 261 -3.17 4.21 2.38
CA ARG A 261 -3.27 5.58 1.83
C ARG A 261 -3.06 5.61 0.32
N LYS A 262 -2.04 4.89 -0.19
CA LYS A 262 -1.78 4.79 -1.63
C LYS A 262 -2.92 4.11 -2.38
N ARG A 263 -3.55 3.08 -1.80
CA ARG A 263 -4.73 2.41 -2.38
C ARG A 263 -5.94 3.35 -2.43
N GLN A 264 -6.15 4.16 -1.39
CA GLN A 264 -7.27 5.10 -1.31
C GLN A 264 -7.10 6.33 -2.21
N ALA A 265 -5.87 6.82 -2.38
CA ALA A 265 -5.58 7.96 -3.23
C ALA A 265 -5.86 7.70 -4.73
N GLY A 266 -6.10 6.44 -5.12
CA GLY A 266 -6.19 6.03 -6.51
C GLY A 266 -4.83 6.16 -7.24
N PRO A 267 -4.74 5.73 -8.51
CA PRO A 267 -3.61 6.09 -9.33
C PRO A 267 -3.59 7.61 -9.47
N ASP A 268 -2.56 8.25 -8.92
CA ASP A 268 -2.32 9.67 -9.10
C ASP A 268 -2.25 9.95 -10.63
N PRO A 269 -3.14 10.79 -11.20
CA PRO A 269 -3.14 11.08 -12.63
C PRO A 269 -1.85 11.76 -13.10
N GLU A 270 -1.02 12.28 -12.18
CA GLU A 270 0.32 12.80 -12.46
C GLU A 270 1.45 11.83 -12.06
N ALA A 271 1.17 10.71 -11.41
CA ALA A 271 2.19 9.70 -11.11
C ALA A 271 2.58 8.97 -12.39
N LEU A 272 3.73 9.37 -12.92
CA LEU A 272 4.34 8.73 -14.07
C LEU A 272 4.42 7.20 -13.88
N PRO A 273 4.05 6.40 -14.89
CA PRO A 273 4.09 4.95 -14.82
C PRO A 273 5.47 4.46 -14.37
N THR A 274 5.49 3.35 -13.61
CA THR A 274 6.71 2.77 -13.08
C THR A 274 7.71 2.53 -14.23
N PRO A 275 8.94 3.07 -14.14
CA PRO A 275 9.90 2.95 -15.22
C PRO A 275 10.26 1.48 -15.45
N GLU A 276 10.20 1.04 -16.70
CA GLU A 276 10.77 -0.24 -17.12
C GLU A 276 12.30 -0.12 -17.08
N GLU A 277 12.95 -0.88 -16.22
CA GLU A 277 14.41 -0.86 -16.10
C GLU A 277 15.06 -1.74 -17.18
N ARG A 278 15.99 -1.15 -17.94
CA ARG A 278 16.75 -1.84 -19.00
C ARG A 278 18.26 -1.60 -18.83
N PRO A 279 19.12 -2.52 -19.28
CA PRO A 279 20.56 -2.31 -19.27
C PRO A 279 20.97 -1.30 -20.36
N LEU A 280 21.75 -0.27 -20.00
CA LEU A 280 22.20 0.77 -20.94
C LEU A 280 23.40 0.30 -21.78
N GLY A 281 23.27 0.33 -23.11
CA GLY A 281 24.32 0.01 -24.06
C GLY A 281 24.96 1.25 -24.70
N ARG A 282 24.20 1.98 -25.53
CA ARG A 282 24.64 3.22 -26.19
C ARG A 282 23.51 4.22 -26.35
N VAL A 283 23.84 5.50 -26.50
CA VAL A 283 22.89 6.60 -26.71
C VAL A 283 23.18 7.29 -28.04
N LEU A 284 22.14 7.58 -28.81
CA LEU A 284 22.18 8.34 -30.06
C LEU A 284 21.36 9.62 -29.91
N LEU A 285 22.01 10.77 -30.08
CA LEU A 285 21.36 12.08 -30.08
C LEU A 285 20.87 12.41 -31.50
N LEU A 286 19.56 12.61 -31.68
CA LEU A 286 18.93 12.75 -33.00
C LEU A 286 18.87 14.19 -33.49
N ALA A 287 18.37 15.12 -32.68
CA ALA A 287 18.22 16.52 -33.04
C ALA A 287 18.90 17.44 -32.00
N PRO A 288 19.66 18.46 -32.42
CA PRO A 288 20.18 19.48 -31.51
C PRO A 288 19.07 20.45 -31.06
N PRO A 289 19.24 21.17 -29.95
CA PRO A 289 18.28 22.19 -29.51
C PRO A 289 18.22 23.36 -30.52
N ALA A 290 17.00 23.86 -30.80
CA ALA A 290 16.76 24.84 -31.86
C ALA A 290 17.25 26.27 -31.56
N GLU A 291 17.36 26.67 -30.29
CA GLU A 291 17.52 28.08 -29.89
C GLU A 291 18.93 28.47 -29.42
N GLU A 292 19.82 27.50 -29.16
CA GLU A 292 21.17 27.78 -28.65
C GLU A 292 22.23 27.76 -29.77
N SER A 293 23.26 28.59 -29.65
CA SER A 293 24.41 28.61 -30.58
C SER A 293 25.62 27.93 -29.95
N ALA A 294 26.14 26.88 -30.58
CA ALA A 294 27.29 26.11 -30.09
C ALA A 294 28.67 26.81 -30.23
N LYS A 295 28.72 28.09 -30.58
CA LYS A 295 29.98 28.84 -30.85
C LYS A 295 30.97 28.80 -29.68
N GLU A 296 30.49 28.85 -28.44
CA GLU A 296 31.33 28.81 -27.24
C GLU A 296 32.03 27.46 -27.06
N VAL A 297 31.34 26.37 -27.40
CA VAL A 297 31.90 25.00 -27.36
C VAL A 297 32.90 24.79 -28.48
N LEU A 298 32.62 25.31 -29.67
CA LEU A 298 33.56 25.23 -30.79
C LEU A 298 34.88 25.95 -30.46
N ALA A 299 34.83 27.07 -29.74
CA ALA A 299 36.02 27.80 -29.29
C ALA A 299 36.85 27.00 -28.27
N LYS A 300 36.20 26.27 -27.35
CA LYS A 300 36.87 25.55 -26.25
C LYS A 300 37.27 24.10 -26.61
N TYR A 301 36.50 23.41 -27.45
CA TYR A 301 36.63 21.98 -27.72
C TYR A 301 36.73 21.64 -29.22
N SER A 302 37.32 22.53 -30.01
CA SER A 302 37.44 22.39 -31.48
C SER A 302 37.89 20.99 -31.95
N GLU A 303 38.85 20.38 -31.26
CA GLU A 303 39.43 19.06 -31.59
C GLU A 303 38.45 17.90 -31.39
N LEU A 304 37.57 18.01 -30.39
CA LEU A 304 36.50 17.05 -30.17
C LEU A 304 35.40 17.22 -31.22
N CYS A 305 35.09 18.47 -31.58
CA CYS A 305 34.15 18.77 -32.66
C CYS A 305 34.66 18.25 -34.01
N ASP A 306 35.96 18.37 -34.32
CA ASP A 306 36.58 17.76 -35.50
C ASP A 306 36.42 16.24 -35.55
N TYR A 307 36.58 15.58 -34.39
CA TYR A 307 36.40 14.13 -34.31
C TYR A 307 34.94 13.74 -34.55
N LEU A 308 34.01 14.45 -33.91
CA LEU A 308 32.57 14.23 -34.07
C LEU A 308 32.11 14.43 -35.51
N ASP A 309 32.66 15.44 -36.21
CA ASP A 309 32.37 15.75 -37.61
C ASP A 309 32.73 14.60 -38.55
N ASN A 310 33.84 13.90 -38.28
CA ASN A 310 34.29 12.78 -39.11
C ASN A 310 33.70 11.43 -38.71
N ASN A 311 33.32 11.24 -37.44
CA ASN A 311 33.01 9.90 -36.90
C ASN A 311 31.59 9.75 -36.34
N LEU A 312 30.84 10.84 -36.18
CA LEU A 312 29.48 10.87 -35.60
C LEU A 312 29.37 10.21 -34.22
N LYS A 313 30.48 10.10 -33.50
CA LYS A 313 30.56 9.45 -32.18
C LYS A 313 31.60 10.13 -31.29
N MET A 314 31.35 10.10 -29.98
CA MET A 314 32.31 10.58 -29.01
C MET A 314 33.58 9.70 -29.01
N PRO A 315 34.79 10.30 -29.03
CA PRO A 315 36.03 9.56 -29.01
C PRO A 315 36.29 8.95 -27.63
N THR A 316 37.01 7.83 -27.60
CA THR A 316 37.72 7.40 -26.40
C THR A 316 38.97 8.26 -26.18
N THR A 317 39.51 8.24 -24.96
CA THR A 317 40.76 8.95 -24.62
C THR A 317 41.89 8.61 -25.58
N SER A 318 42.09 7.33 -25.91
CA SER A 318 43.10 6.88 -26.88
C SER A 318 42.83 7.38 -28.30
N GLN A 319 41.57 7.40 -28.73
CA GLN A 319 41.19 7.90 -30.06
C GLN A 319 41.48 9.40 -30.20
N LEU A 320 41.16 10.19 -29.18
CA LEU A 320 41.43 11.63 -29.18
C LEU A 320 42.94 11.94 -29.19
N GLN A 321 43.73 11.19 -28.42
CA GLN A 321 45.19 11.31 -28.43
C GLN A 321 45.78 11.00 -29.80
N ASN A 322 45.27 9.99 -30.51
CA ASN A 322 45.73 9.64 -31.85
C ASN A 322 45.29 10.65 -32.92
N CYS A 323 44.08 11.20 -32.81
CA CYS A 323 43.62 12.25 -33.71
C CYS A 323 44.44 13.54 -33.57
N SER A 324 44.83 13.94 -32.34
CA SER A 324 45.71 15.10 -32.15
C SER A 324 47.10 14.92 -32.81
N LYS A 325 47.66 13.70 -32.76
CA LYS A 325 48.93 13.35 -33.43
C LYS A 325 48.83 13.44 -34.95
N ASN A 326 47.75 12.91 -35.53
CA ASN A 326 47.58 12.83 -36.99
C ASN A 326 47.27 14.20 -37.62
N SER A 327 46.67 15.12 -36.86
CA SER A 327 46.39 16.50 -37.30
C SER A 327 47.59 17.46 -37.17
N GLY A 328 48.80 16.94 -36.87
CA GLY A 328 50.03 17.73 -36.79
C GLY A 328 50.14 18.63 -35.55
N ARG A 329 49.30 18.44 -34.53
CA ARG A 329 49.33 19.18 -33.26
C ARG A 329 50.06 18.40 -32.17
N GLN A 330 50.43 19.09 -31.09
CA GLN A 330 51.07 18.47 -29.94
C GLN A 330 50.12 17.47 -29.26
N GLN A 331 50.61 16.26 -28.97
CA GLN A 331 49.80 15.19 -28.40
C GLN A 331 49.16 15.62 -27.07
N LEU A 332 47.83 15.51 -26.99
CA LEU A 332 47.11 15.75 -25.74
C LEU A 332 47.51 14.73 -24.66
N ALA A 333 47.84 15.23 -23.46
CA ALA A 333 48.06 14.37 -22.32
C ALA A 333 46.76 13.66 -21.91
N TYR A 334 46.85 12.41 -21.45
CA TYR A 334 45.68 11.63 -21.00
C TYR A 334 44.90 12.35 -19.89
N ALA A 335 45.64 13.03 -19.00
CA ALA A 335 45.11 13.84 -17.91
C ALA A 335 44.23 15.02 -18.38
N VAL A 336 44.36 15.44 -19.64
CA VAL A 336 43.58 16.55 -20.24
C VAL A 336 42.47 15.99 -21.13
N ALA A 337 42.75 14.91 -21.86
CA ALA A 337 41.78 14.30 -22.79
C ALA A 337 40.53 13.75 -22.06
N ALA A 338 40.69 13.04 -20.94
CA ALA A 338 39.56 12.43 -20.24
C ALA A 338 38.57 13.46 -19.64
N PRO A 339 39.03 14.52 -18.93
CA PRO A 339 38.13 15.58 -18.46
C PRO A 339 37.42 16.30 -19.60
N MET A 340 38.13 16.63 -20.69
CA MET A 340 37.53 17.31 -21.84
C MET A 340 36.39 16.49 -22.48
N ILE A 341 36.59 15.18 -22.66
CA ILE A 341 35.54 14.28 -23.17
C ILE A 341 34.34 14.24 -22.22
N LYS A 342 34.58 14.16 -20.91
CA LYS A 342 33.51 14.14 -19.90
C LYS A 342 32.71 15.45 -19.89
N GLU A 343 33.38 16.59 -19.92
CA GLU A 343 32.75 17.92 -19.95
C GLU A 343 31.88 18.11 -21.19
N LEU A 344 32.41 17.83 -22.39
CA LEU A 344 31.65 17.97 -23.62
C LEU A 344 30.46 17.01 -23.65
N ARG A 345 30.65 15.75 -23.24
CA ARG A 345 29.58 14.75 -23.19
C ARG A 345 28.43 15.21 -22.29
N ALA A 346 28.74 15.68 -21.09
CA ALA A 346 27.74 16.19 -20.15
C ALA A 346 27.00 17.38 -20.77
N TRP A 347 27.75 18.34 -21.31
CA TRP A 347 27.21 19.53 -21.96
C TRP A 347 26.23 19.21 -23.10
N MET A 348 26.53 18.19 -23.92
CA MET A 348 25.66 17.73 -25.01
C MET A 348 24.41 17.03 -24.48
N LEU A 349 24.54 16.18 -23.46
CA LEU A 349 23.41 15.46 -22.86
C LEU A 349 22.45 16.40 -22.14
N ASP A 350 22.96 17.40 -21.42
CA ASP A 350 22.14 18.43 -20.77
C ASP A 350 21.26 19.19 -21.77
N ARG A 351 21.80 19.44 -22.97
CA ARG A 351 21.10 20.09 -24.08
C ARG A 351 20.18 19.19 -24.88
N ALA A 352 20.39 17.88 -24.78
CA ALA A 352 19.49 16.89 -25.34
C ALA A 352 18.29 16.63 -24.41
N VAL A 353 18.27 17.12 -23.17
CA VAL A 353 17.09 16.99 -22.30
C VAL A 353 15.92 17.72 -22.94
N GLY A 354 14.79 17.02 -23.07
CA GLY A 354 13.60 17.47 -23.78
C GLY A 354 13.61 17.18 -25.29
N GLN A 355 14.69 16.62 -25.84
CA GLN A 355 14.79 16.23 -27.25
C GLN A 355 14.59 14.72 -27.43
N GLU A 356 14.21 14.32 -28.65
CA GLU A 356 14.16 12.92 -29.03
C GLU A 356 15.56 12.32 -29.16
N ILE A 357 15.74 11.15 -28.56
CA ILE A 357 16.96 10.35 -28.62
C ILE A 357 16.61 8.88 -28.86
N THR A 358 17.59 8.11 -29.31
CA THR A 358 17.49 6.65 -29.33
C THR A 358 18.48 6.06 -28.33
N VAL A 359 17.97 5.29 -27.36
CA VAL A 359 18.79 4.52 -26.43
C VAL A 359 18.78 3.07 -26.86
N PHE A 360 19.95 2.45 -26.94
CA PHE A 360 20.08 1.02 -27.23
C PHE A 360 20.47 0.30 -25.95
N ASP A 361 19.83 -0.84 -25.70
CA ASP A 361 20.25 -1.73 -24.64
C ASP A 361 21.57 -2.45 -24.98
N ILE A 362 22.07 -3.29 -24.06
CA ILE A 362 23.30 -4.08 -24.28
C ILE A 362 23.14 -5.15 -25.39
N PHE A 363 21.92 -5.47 -25.79
CA PHE A 363 21.60 -6.42 -26.86
C PHE A 363 21.42 -5.72 -28.21
N GLY A 364 21.46 -4.37 -28.24
CA GLY A 364 21.28 -3.58 -29.45
C GLY A 364 19.82 -3.27 -29.78
N THR A 365 18.87 -3.52 -28.87
CA THR A 365 17.45 -3.18 -29.05
C THR A 365 17.26 -1.67 -28.92
N PRO A 366 16.76 -0.97 -29.96
CA PRO A 366 16.52 0.47 -29.88
C PRO A 366 15.25 0.79 -29.09
N ALA A 367 15.31 1.87 -28.30
CA ALA A 367 14.16 2.53 -27.70
C ALA A 367 14.22 4.03 -28.04
N ASN A 368 13.26 4.48 -28.83
CA ASN A 368 13.12 5.88 -29.23
C ASN A 368 12.25 6.60 -28.21
N GLY A 369 12.67 7.77 -27.76
CA GLY A 369 11.89 8.56 -26.83
C GLY A 369 12.52 9.89 -26.49
N VAL A 370 11.80 10.71 -25.74
CA VAL A 370 12.26 12.02 -25.29
C VAL A 370 13.13 11.86 -24.05
N LEU A 371 14.36 12.37 -24.08
CA LEU A 371 15.24 12.38 -22.92
C LEU A 371 14.67 13.28 -21.82
N ARG A 372 14.48 12.76 -20.61
CA ARG A 372 13.97 13.53 -19.47
C ARG A 372 15.03 13.84 -18.43
N LYS A 373 15.89 12.86 -18.15
CA LYS A 373 16.93 12.99 -17.14
C LYS A 373 18.07 12.05 -17.46
N TRP A 374 19.28 12.45 -17.10
CA TRP A 374 20.43 11.56 -17.09
C TRP A 374 21.27 11.83 -15.83
N SER A 375 22.07 10.85 -15.40
CA SER A 375 23.07 11.00 -14.33
C SER A 375 24.25 10.05 -14.58
N ALA A 376 25.44 10.47 -14.18
CA ALA A 376 26.70 9.74 -14.29
C ALA A 376 27.56 9.93 -13.02
N GLU A 377 26.99 9.57 -11.87
CA GLU A 377 27.64 9.67 -10.56
C GLU A 377 28.35 8.37 -10.20
N HIS A 378 29.59 8.44 -9.71
CA HIS A 378 30.34 7.29 -9.16
C HIS A 378 30.33 6.03 -10.07
N ASP A 379 30.56 6.21 -11.37
CA ASP A 379 30.52 5.16 -12.41
C ASP A 379 29.15 4.50 -12.62
N HIS A 380 28.08 5.05 -12.04
CA HIS A 380 26.70 4.66 -12.28
C HIS A 380 26.03 5.60 -13.26
N TRP A 381 25.72 5.07 -14.43
CA TRP A 381 24.95 5.74 -15.47
C TRP A 381 23.46 5.44 -15.34
N SER A 382 22.65 6.48 -15.46
CA SER A 382 21.21 6.38 -15.65
C SER A 382 20.74 7.32 -16.77
N VAL A 383 19.87 6.83 -17.65
CA VAL A 383 19.25 7.62 -18.72
C VAL A 383 17.75 7.30 -18.73
N ASP A 384 16.93 8.32 -18.48
CA ASP A 384 15.47 8.22 -18.44
C ASP A 384 14.87 8.78 -19.74
N ILE A 385 14.12 7.95 -20.46
CA ILE A 385 13.39 8.36 -21.68
C ILE A 385 11.89 8.08 -21.55
N TRP A 386 11.08 8.91 -22.21
CA TRP A 386 9.65 8.67 -22.41
C TRP A 386 9.39 8.25 -23.85
N VAL A 387 8.84 7.04 -24.03
CA VAL A 387 8.47 6.48 -25.33
C VAL A 387 7.05 6.91 -25.69
N GLU A 388 6.73 7.06 -26.98
CA GLU A 388 5.45 7.58 -27.50
C GLU A 388 4.18 6.89 -26.97
N GLU A 389 4.27 5.67 -26.42
CA GLU A 389 3.15 4.96 -25.79
C GLU A 389 2.91 5.34 -24.30
N GLY A 390 3.51 6.42 -23.80
CA GLY A 390 3.44 6.79 -22.38
C GLY A 390 4.25 5.87 -21.45
N LYS A 391 5.06 4.96 -22.02
CA LYS A 391 5.96 4.08 -21.28
C LYS A 391 7.23 4.84 -20.88
N ARG A 392 7.53 4.83 -19.58
CA ARG A 392 8.79 5.34 -19.04
C ARG A 392 9.83 4.22 -19.03
N CYS A 393 11.02 4.47 -19.57
CA CYS A 393 12.13 3.53 -19.50
C CYS A 393 13.33 4.17 -18.82
N THR A 394 13.93 3.46 -17.87
CA THR A 394 15.16 3.87 -17.18
C THR A 394 16.27 2.92 -17.56
N PHE A 395 17.29 3.41 -18.25
CA PHE A 395 18.43 2.62 -18.68
C PHE A 395 19.60 2.81 -17.71
N ARG A 396 20.17 1.72 -17.17
CA ARG A 396 21.29 1.78 -16.20
C ARG A 396 22.54 1.04 -16.67
N SER A 397 23.72 1.56 -16.36
CA SER A 397 25.02 0.88 -16.61
C SER A 397 26.05 1.24 -15.55
N SER A 398 26.96 0.32 -15.27
CA SER A 398 28.17 0.54 -14.46
C SER A 398 29.42 0.88 -15.30
N ARG A 399 29.24 1.07 -16.61
CA ARG A 399 30.28 1.42 -17.59
C ARG A 399 29.84 2.62 -18.41
N ASP A 400 30.82 3.41 -18.88
CA ASP A 400 30.58 4.54 -19.77
C ASP A 400 29.88 4.07 -21.07
N PRO A 401 28.66 4.57 -21.36
CA PRO A 401 27.97 4.25 -22.59
C PRO A 401 28.63 4.96 -23.78
N ALA A 402 28.60 4.32 -24.95
CA ALA A 402 28.98 5.00 -26.19
C ALA A 402 27.92 6.06 -26.54
N ILE A 403 28.35 7.29 -26.79
CA ILE A 403 27.48 8.39 -27.21
C ILE A 403 27.73 8.68 -28.69
N SER A 404 26.70 8.57 -29.50
CA SER A 404 26.69 8.89 -30.93
C SER A 404 25.79 10.08 -31.20
N VAL A 405 26.04 10.79 -32.30
CA VAL A 405 25.32 12.01 -32.66
C VAL A 405 24.88 11.94 -34.12
N SER A 406 23.78 12.60 -34.46
CA SER A 406 23.35 12.75 -35.84
C SER A 406 24.19 13.76 -36.61
N GLU A 407 24.05 13.77 -37.93
CA GLU A 407 24.65 14.81 -38.79
C GLU A 407 24.14 16.21 -38.44
N ALA A 408 22.87 16.33 -38.00
CA ALA A 408 22.30 17.61 -37.58
C ALA A 408 23.02 18.19 -36.35
N TRP A 409 23.38 17.34 -35.38
CA TRP A 409 24.18 17.74 -34.22
C TRP A 409 25.55 18.27 -34.60
N VAL A 410 26.22 17.62 -35.55
CA VAL A 410 27.52 18.07 -36.07
C VAL A 410 27.39 19.40 -36.80
N GLN A 411 26.40 19.53 -37.70
CA GLN A 411 26.14 20.78 -38.42
C GLN A 411 25.81 21.94 -37.48
N TRP A 412 25.15 21.66 -36.36
CA TRP A 412 24.86 22.64 -35.34
C TRP A 412 26.10 23.04 -34.52
N LEU A 413 26.95 22.08 -34.14
CA LEU A 413 28.24 22.34 -33.49
C LEU A 413 29.20 23.12 -34.40
N ARG A 414 29.13 22.88 -35.71
CA ARG A 414 29.93 23.54 -36.74
C ARG A 414 29.05 23.87 -37.96
N PRO A 415 28.45 25.08 -37.99
CA PRO A 415 27.74 25.55 -39.17
C PRO A 415 28.74 25.79 -40.29
N HIS A 416 28.98 24.79 -41.13
CA HIS A 416 29.73 24.98 -42.37
C HIS A 416 28.87 25.82 -43.31
N ALA A 417 29.41 26.92 -43.82
CA ALA A 417 28.83 27.58 -44.98
C ALA A 417 28.77 26.56 -46.13
N ALA A 418 27.54 26.18 -46.50
CA ALA A 418 27.14 25.38 -47.64
C ALA A 418 28.27 24.63 -48.40
N ARG A 419 28.35 23.31 -48.21
CA ARG A 419 28.82 22.44 -49.30
C ARG A 419 27.84 22.66 -50.46
N GLN A 420 28.27 23.40 -51.50
CA GLN A 420 27.59 23.42 -52.78
C GLN A 420 27.56 21.99 -53.31
N ILE A 421 26.41 21.33 -53.15
CA ILE A 421 26.10 20.10 -53.88
C ILE A 421 25.80 20.59 -55.29
N GLY A 422 26.78 20.43 -56.19
CA GLY A 422 26.55 20.50 -57.62
C GLY A 422 25.53 19.42 -58.00
N LEU A 423 24.31 19.84 -58.30
CA LEU A 423 23.35 19.02 -59.04
C LEU A 423 23.95 18.75 -60.42
N PRO A 424 24.03 17.49 -60.89
CA PRO A 424 24.36 17.24 -62.28
C PRO A 424 23.21 17.73 -63.16
N GLU A 425 23.51 18.67 -64.07
CA GLU A 425 22.63 19.08 -65.14
C GLU A 425 22.18 17.87 -65.95
N SER A 426 20.87 17.66 -66.03
CA SER A 426 20.24 16.78 -66.99
C SER A 426 20.51 17.30 -68.40
N GLN A 427 21.50 16.74 -69.08
CA GLN A 427 21.57 16.83 -70.54
C GLN A 427 20.46 15.96 -71.13
N ALA A 428 19.33 16.60 -71.44
CA ALA A 428 18.44 16.16 -72.49
C ALA A 428 18.93 16.81 -73.79
N GLY A 429 19.55 16.02 -74.66
CA GLY A 429 20.04 16.45 -75.96
C GLY A 429 19.74 15.39 -77.02
N ALA A 430 18.88 15.81 -77.95
CA ALA A 430 18.60 15.28 -79.30
C ALA A 430 17.86 13.94 -79.43
#